data_AF-A0A533XEE9-F1
#
_entry.id   AF-A0A533XEE9-F1
#
_cell.length_a   1.000
_cell.length_b   1.000
_cell.length_c   1.000
_cell.angle_alpha   90.00
_cell.angle_beta   90.00
_cell.angle_gamma   90.00
#
_symmetry.space_group_name_H-M   'P 1'
#
loop_
_entity.id
_entity.type
_entity.pdbx_description
1 polymer ?
#
loop_
_entity_poly.entity_id
_entity_poly.type
_entity_poly.pdbx_seq_one_letter_code
_entity_poly.pdbx_strand_id
1 'polypeptide(L)'
;MRQSTDNRAPVLVPSALAQKLLAFYNYPDPRRRGRTIRGYDRPHALRTARMCATVARRLGHPDARLYSYQIACLLHDLGRAGLDQKLFGTIWSWARRQGIPSRPREWRAVHPQTRYGRETEAFLARYHDELAQLRIPIDPWTREQVEMRLGYARRLARQLRDVKPKLAALGVKWMPWMQRVMLYYYYPEKLKTAPAWVRELAEVLVACEQFEAYSNRERGRDYYTRNKEQLSEAFAYLEKLRGEQILSDRVLQALCQSAAEGDFDRILTEARGVALSSAETKY
;
A
#
# COMPACT_ATOMS: atom_id res chain seq x y z
N MET A 1 -3.87 12.57 -35.45
CA MET A 1 -3.21 11.92 -34.31
C MET A 1 -4.24 11.09 -33.57
N ARG A 2 -4.29 9.77 -33.79
CA ARG A 2 -5.19 8.88 -33.05
C ARG A 2 -4.57 8.64 -31.68
N GLN A 3 -5.17 9.18 -30.62
CA GLN A 3 -4.88 8.71 -29.27
C GLN A 3 -5.27 7.23 -29.23
N SER A 4 -4.31 6.37 -28.90
CA SER A 4 -4.56 4.96 -28.62
C SER A 4 -5.55 4.88 -27.45
N THR A 5 -6.76 4.41 -27.73
CA THR A 5 -7.83 4.12 -26.76
C THR A 5 -7.56 2.86 -25.92
N ASP A 6 -6.31 2.37 -25.92
CA ASP A 6 -5.98 1.01 -25.49
C ASP A 6 -5.48 0.92 -24.03
N ASN A 7 -5.62 2.01 -23.27
CA ASN A 7 -5.31 2.01 -21.84
C ASN A 7 -6.37 2.83 -21.07
N ARG A 8 -7.46 2.18 -20.66
CA ARG A 8 -8.56 2.81 -19.92
C ARG A 8 -8.13 3.38 -18.56
N ALA A 9 -7.05 2.87 -17.98
CA ALA A 9 -6.49 3.39 -16.74
C ALA A 9 -5.36 4.42 -16.99
N PRO A 10 -5.52 5.67 -16.54
CA PRO A 10 -4.62 6.78 -16.89
C PRO A 10 -3.31 6.74 -16.11
N VAL A 11 -2.21 7.05 -16.80
CA VAL A 11 -0.96 7.48 -16.17
C VAL A 11 -0.80 8.98 -16.48
N LEU A 12 -1.13 9.82 -15.50
CA LEU A 12 -1.01 11.28 -15.59
C LEU A 12 0.43 11.75 -15.40
N VAL A 13 1.20 11.00 -14.60
CA VAL A 13 2.61 11.25 -14.38
C VAL A 13 3.41 10.73 -15.58
N PRO A 14 4.32 11.51 -16.19
CA PRO A 14 5.15 11.02 -17.29
C PRO A 14 5.89 9.72 -16.91
N SER A 15 5.98 8.76 -17.83
CA SER A 15 6.59 7.44 -17.55
C SER A 15 8.01 7.54 -16.99
N ALA A 16 8.81 8.49 -17.49
CA ALA A 16 10.16 8.74 -16.99
C ALA A 16 10.16 9.22 -15.53
N LEU A 17 9.19 10.06 -15.14
CA LEU A 17 9.04 10.47 -13.75
C LEU A 17 8.57 9.30 -12.89
N ALA A 18 7.58 8.52 -13.33
CA ALA A 18 7.12 7.33 -12.61
C ALA A 18 8.26 6.33 -12.34
N GLN A 19 9.13 6.07 -13.32
CA GLN A 19 10.31 5.22 -13.13
C GLN A 19 11.28 5.77 -12.08
N LYS A 20 11.55 7.08 -12.10
CA LYS A 20 12.39 7.74 -11.09
C LYS A 20 11.78 7.68 -9.69
N LEU A 21 10.46 7.86 -9.57
CA LEU A 21 9.73 7.72 -8.30
C LEU A 21 9.84 6.30 -7.75
N LEU A 22 9.60 5.29 -8.59
CA LEU A 22 9.70 3.88 -8.20
C LEU A 22 11.14 3.48 -7.84
N ALA A 23 12.16 4.16 -8.39
CA ALA A 23 13.55 3.95 -8.04
C ALA A 23 13.83 4.22 -6.54
N PHE A 24 13.06 5.10 -5.89
CA PHE A 24 13.19 5.38 -4.45
C PHE A 24 12.89 4.18 -3.54
N TYR A 25 12.28 3.11 -4.06
CA TYR A 25 12.12 1.86 -3.32
C TYR A 25 13.41 1.04 -3.19
N ASN A 26 14.47 1.37 -3.96
CA ASN A 26 15.78 0.76 -3.74
C ASN A 26 16.32 1.17 -2.38
N TYR A 27 16.85 0.20 -1.64
CA TYR A 27 17.30 0.41 -0.27
C TYR A 27 18.74 -0.11 -0.12
N PRO A 28 19.70 0.68 0.40
CA PRO A 28 21.02 0.19 0.73
C PRO A 28 20.94 -0.96 1.75
N ASP A 29 21.56 -2.12 1.49
CA ASP A 29 21.54 -3.26 2.41
C ASP A 29 22.40 -2.93 3.64
N PRO A 30 21.83 -2.76 4.85
CA PRO A 30 22.62 -2.38 6.02
C PRO A 30 23.55 -3.50 6.49
N ARG A 31 23.35 -4.73 6.00
CA ARG A 31 24.18 -5.90 6.34
C ARG A 31 25.34 -6.09 5.37
N ARG A 32 25.31 -5.44 4.20
CA ARG A 32 26.28 -5.63 3.11
C ARG A 32 26.58 -4.31 2.41
N ARG A 33 27.73 -3.70 2.75
CA ARG A 33 28.19 -2.44 2.15
C ARG A 33 28.22 -2.54 0.62
N GLY A 34 27.71 -1.52 -0.06
CA GLY A 34 27.68 -1.46 -1.54
C GLY A 34 26.55 -2.26 -2.20
N ARG A 35 25.85 -3.13 -1.45
CA ARG A 35 24.69 -3.86 -1.97
C ARG A 35 23.43 -3.02 -1.85
N THR A 36 22.58 -3.11 -2.87
CA THR A 36 21.24 -2.52 -2.87
C THR A 36 20.19 -3.63 -2.87
N ILE A 37 19.24 -3.56 -1.95
CA ILE A 37 18.01 -4.33 -1.97
C ILE A 37 17.07 -3.66 -2.98
N ARG A 38 16.73 -4.40 -4.04
CA ARG A 38 15.80 -3.92 -5.06
C ARG A 38 14.43 -3.69 -4.43
N GLY A 39 13.79 -2.57 -4.77
CA GLY A 39 12.42 -2.29 -4.34
C GLY A 39 11.48 -3.43 -4.74
N TYR A 40 10.90 -4.09 -3.74
CA TYR A 40 10.16 -5.33 -3.91
C TYR A 40 8.87 -5.16 -4.72
N ASP A 41 8.09 -4.10 -4.49
CA ASP A 41 6.70 -4.03 -5.00
C ASP A 41 6.42 -2.85 -5.96
N ARG A 42 7.39 -2.54 -6.82
CA ARG A 42 7.22 -1.44 -7.80
C ARG A 42 6.08 -1.67 -8.79
N PRO A 43 5.90 -2.88 -9.36
CA PRO A 43 4.80 -3.14 -10.29
C PRO A 43 3.44 -2.95 -9.62
N HIS A 44 3.28 -3.42 -8.37
CA HIS A 44 2.09 -3.18 -7.56
C HIS A 44 1.84 -1.68 -7.37
N ALA A 45 2.83 -0.92 -6.91
CA ALA A 45 2.66 0.51 -6.68
C ALA A 45 2.22 1.26 -7.96
N LEU A 46 2.73 0.85 -9.13
CA LEU A 46 2.32 1.39 -10.42
C LEU A 46 0.87 1.03 -10.77
N ARG A 47 0.48 -0.24 -10.62
CA ARG A 47 -0.89 -0.70 -10.89
C ARG A 47 -1.90 -0.05 -9.96
N THR A 48 -1.64 -0.03 -8.66
CA THR A 48 -2.47 0.67 -7.67
C THR A 48 -2.60 2.15 -8.02
N ALA A 49 -1.52 2.84 -8.42
CA ALA A 49 -1.57 4.26 -8.80
C ALA A 49 -2.39 4.53 -10.07
N ARG A 50 -2.42 3.59 -11.04
CA ARG A 50 -3.28 3.67 -12.22
C ARG A 50 -4.75 3.52 -11.84
N MET A 51 -5.08 2.51 -11.04
CA MET A 51 -6.44 2.29 -10.54
C MET A 51 -6.95 3.49 -9.73
N CYS A 52 -6.11 3.99 -8.83
CA CYS A 52 -6.43 5.16 -8.00
C CYS A 52 -6.78 6.38 -8.86
N ALA A 53 -6.01 6.64 -9.93
CA ALA A 53 -6.27 7.76 -10.82
C ALA A 53 -7.59 7.59 -11.61
N THR A 54 -7.93 6.37 -12.04
CA THR A 54 -9.23 6.06 -12.67
C THR A 54 -10.39 6.39 -11.72
N VAL A 55 -10.39 5.81 -10.52
CA VAL A 55 -11.50 5.97 -9.55
C VAL A 55 -11.61 7.43 -9.10
N ALA A 56 -10.47 8.07 -8.78
CA ALA A 56 -10.46 9.46 -8.36
C ALA A 56 -10.96 10.41 -9.45
N ARG A 57 -10.68 10.12 -10.74
CA ARG A 57 -11.25 10.87 -11.86
C ARG A 57 -12.76 10.67 -11.96
N ARG A 58 -13.27 9.44 -11.85
CA ARG A 58 -14.71 9.13 -11.83
C ARG A 58 -15.43 9.90 -10.73
N LEU A 59 -14.79 10.10 -9.58
CA LEU A 59 -15.32 10.87 -8.46
C LEU A 59 -15.30 12.40 -8.68
N GLY A 60 -14.79 12.88 -9.82
CA GLY A 60 -14.81 14.29 -10.21
C GLY A 60 -13.61 15.09 -9.71
N HIS A 61 -12.51 14.46 -9.30
CA HIS A 61 -11.31 15.21 -8.92
C HIS A 61 -10.61 15.82 -10.14
N PRO A 62 -10.12 17.08 -10.04
CA PRO A 62 -9.47 17.76 -11.15
C PRO A 62 -8.08 17.18 -11.44
N ASP A 63 -7.67 17.18 -12.70
CA ASP A 63 -6.41 16.57 -13.17
C ASP A 63 -5.15 17.08 -12.44
N ALA A 64 -5.10 18.37 -12.10
CA ALA A 64 -3.98 18.92 -11.33
C ALA A 64 -3.83 18.26 -9.95
N ARG A 65 -4.95 17.93 -9.29
CA ARG A 65 -4.95 17.18 -8.02
C ARG A 65 -4.59 15.73 -8.25
N LEU A 66 -5.15 15.12 -9.29
CA LEU A 66 -4.90 13.72 -9.65
C LEU A 66 -3.42 13.49 -9.98
N TYR A 67 -2.74 14.46 -10.59
CA TYR A 67 -1.30 14.39 -10.85
C TYR A 67 -0.50 14.22 -9.54
N SER A 68 -0.69 15.11 -8.57
CA SER A 68 -0.04 14.99 -7.25
C SER A 68 -0.50 13.73 -6.51
N TYR A 69 -1.78 13.37 -6.60
CA TYR A 69 -2.31 12.18 -5.94
C TYR A 69 -1.68 10.90 -6.50
N GLN A 70 -1.52 10.80 -7.82
CA GLN A 70 -0.90 9.63 -8.44
C GLN A 70 0.58 9.49 -8.03
N ILE A 71 1.29 10.60 -7.80
CA ILE A 71 2.64 10.56 -7.19
C ILE A 71 2.58 10.00 -5.77
N ALA A 72 1.62 10.42 -4.95
CA ALA A 72 1.45 9.87 -3.60
C ALA A 72 1.14 8.36 -3.64
N CYS A 73 0.32 7.91 -4.60
CA CYS A 73 0.01 6.50 -4.82
C CYS A 73 1.24 5.71 -5.27
N LEU A 74 2.07 6.24 -6.17
CA LEU A 74 3.31 5.58 -6.61
C LEU A 74 4.31 5.38 -5.48
N LEU A 75 4.23 6.18 -4.41
CA LEU A 75 5.10 6.14 -3.25
C LEU A 75 4.43 5.55 -2.01
N HIS A 76 3.17 5.10 -2.09
CA HIS A 76 2.34 4.82 -0.91
C HIS A 76 2.98 3.80 0.03
N ASP A 77 3.70 2.84 -0.54
CA ASP A 77 4.40 1.75 0.13
C ASP A 77 5.90 2.03 0.36
N LEU A 78 6.36 3.28 0.20
CA LEU A 78 7.78 3.64 0.37
C LEU A 78 8.32 3.29 1.76
N GLY A 79 7.44 3.27 2.78
CA GLY A 79 7.80 2.77 4.11
C GLY A 79 8.22 1.29 4.12
N ARG A 80 7.98 0.52 3.07
CA ARG A 80 8.43 -0.88 2.93
C ARG A 80 9.76 -1.04 2.18
N ALA A 81 10.41 0.05 1.76
CA ALA A 81 11.75 -0.03 1.17
C ALA A 81 12.69 -0.81 2.10
N GLY A 82 13.47 -1.75 1.57
CA GLY A 82 14.34 -2.63 2.35
C GLY A 82 13.65 -3.86 2.95
N LEU A 83 12.49 -4.26 2.45
CA LEU A 83 11.82 -5.49 2.88
C LEU A 83 12.71 -6.74 2.69
N ASP A 84 12.94 -7.46 3.78
CA ASP A 84 13.47 -8.82 3.77
C ASP A 84 12.30 -9.79 3.81
N GLN A 85 11.86 -10.26 2.64
CA GLN A 85 10.65 -11.08 2.51
C GLN A 85 10.66 -12.32 3.41
N LYS A 86 11.82 -12.97 3.56
CA LYS A 86 11.93 -14.18 4.38
C LYS A 86 11.75 -13.84 5.85
N LEU A 87 12.48 -12.84 6.35
CA LEU A 87 12.39 -12.43 7.76
C LEU A 87 11.01 -11.86 8.08
N PHE A 88 10.53 -10.93 7.26
CA PHE A 88 9.20 -10.32 7.39
C PHE A 88 8.09 -11.38 7.34
N GLY A 89 8.13 -12.26 6.34
CA GLY A 89 7.15 -13.33 6.16
C GLY A 89 7.15 -14.30 7.35
N THR A 90 8.31 -14.64 7.89
CA THR A 90 8.43 -15.51 9.07
C THR A 90 7.77 -14.87 10.30
N ILE A 91 8.11 -13.61 10.62
CA ILE A 91 7.56 -12.87 11.76
C ILE A 91 6.05 -12.76 11.64
N TRP A 92 5.54 -12.28 10.51
CA TRP A 92 4.12 -11.95 10.38
C TRP A 92 3.23 -13.16 10.14
N SER A 93 3.76 -14.24 9.55
CA SER A 93 3.04 -15.51 9.50
C SER A 93 2.93 -16.15 10.88
N TRP A 94 3.98 -16.10 11.68
CA TRP A 94 3.93 -16.53 13.08
C TRP A 94 2.94 -15.68 13.88
N ALA A 95 3.05 -14.36 13.83
CA ALA A 95 2.16 -13.44 14.54
C ALA A 95 0.69 -13.70 14.19
N ARG A 96 0.38 -13.91 12.90
CA ARG A 96 -0.97 -14.26 12.43
C ARG A 96 -1.49 -15.55 13.06
N ARG A 97 -0.67 -16.62 13.14
CA ARG A 97 -1.07 -17.89 13.77
C ARG A 97 -1.34 -17.75 15.26
N GLN A 98 -0.68 -16.80 15.92
CA GLN A 98 -0.88 -16.48 17.32
C GLN A 98 -2.02 -15.46 17.57
N GLY A 99 -2.72 -15.02 16.52
CA GLY A 99 -3.75 -13.99 16.65
C GLY A 99 -3.20 -12.61 17.05
N ILE A 100 -1.90 -12.35 16.85
CA ILE A 100 -1.26 -11.11 17.26
C ILE A 100 -1.60 -10.00 16.25
N PRO A 101 -2.09 -8.83 16.71
CA PRO A 101 -2.38 -7.70 15.84
C PRO A 101 -1.16 -7.23 15.05
N SER A 102 -1.37 -7.00 13.75
CA SER A 102 -0.32 -6.52 12.83
C SER A 102 -0.47 -5.04 12.46
N ARG A 103 -1.50 -4.36 12.98
CA ARG A 103 -1.72 -2.94 12.75
C ARG A 103 -1.62 -2.15 14.05
N PRO A 104 -1.07 -0.92 14.01
CA PRO A 104 -0.90 -0.11 15.22
C PRO A 104 -2.22 0.15 15.97
N ARG A 105 -3.31 0.40 15.25
CA ARG A 105 -4.64 0.60 15.86
C ARG A 105 -5.13 -0.65 16.59
N GLU A 106 -5.10 -1.79 15.92
CA GLU A 106 -5.51 -3.09 16.47
C GLU A 106 -4.61 -3.49 17.65
N TRP A 107 -3.30 -3.27 17.52
CA TRP A 107 -2.33 -3.46 18.59
C TRP A 107 -2.70 -2.68 19.84
N ARG A 108 -2.98 -1.38 19.70
CA ARG A 108 -3.35 -0.52 20.84
C ARG A 108 -4.72 -0.87 21.43
N ALA A 109 -5.62 -1.49 20.67
CA ALA A 109 -6.89 -1.99 21.21
C ALA A 109 -6.66 -3.19 22.16
N VAL A 110 -5.70 -4.07 21.83
CA VAL A 110 -5.33 -5.23 22.66
C VAL A 110 -4.34 -4.85 23.78
N HIS A 111 -3.48 -3.87 23.53
CA HIS A 111 -2.43 -3.41 24.44
C HIS A 111 -2.52 -1.89 24.68
N PRO A 112 -3.54 -1.42 25.42
CA PRO A 112 -3.83 0.02 25.60
C PRO A 112 -2.73 0.80 26.32
N GLN A 113 -1.89 0.13 27.10
CA GLN A 113 -0.72 0.69 27.76
C GLN A 113 0.43 1.03 26.80
N THR A 114 0.36 0.55 25.55
CA THR A 114 1.40 0.86 24.55
C THR A 114 1.33 2.34 24.17
N ARG A 115 2.38 3.09 24.48
CA ARG A 115 2.52 4.48 24.04
C ARG A 115 2.38 4.58 22.52
N TYR A 116 1.55 5.51 22.05
CA TYR A 116 1.34 5.75 20.62
C TYR A 116 2.68 5.96 19.89
N GLY A 117 2.91 5.21 18.82
CA GLY A 117 4.16 5.26 18.08
C GLY A 117 5.31 4.50 18.74
N ARG A 118 5.03 3.56 19.66
CA ARG A 118 6.00 2.63 20.27
C ARG A 118 5.58 1.16 20.14
N GLU A 119 4.69 0.86 19.21
CA GLU A 119 4.12 -0.47 19.01
C GLU A 119 5.18 -1.47 18.54
N THR A 120 6.13 -1.05 17.71
CA THR A 120 7.27 -1.87 17.29
C THR A 120 8.13 -2.32 18.47
N GLU A 121 8.48 -1.38 19.35
CA GLU A 121 9.30 -1.65 20.52
C GLU A 121 8.55 -2.51 21.54
N ALA A 122 7.26 -2.23 21.74
CA ALA A 122 6.40 -3.04 22.60
C ALA A 122 6.21 -4.47 22.08
N PHE A 123 6.14 -4.67 20.76
CA PHE A 123 6.09 -5.98 20.13
C PHE A 123 7.37 -6.77 20.38
N LEU A 124 8.53 -6.17 20.11
CA LEU A 124 9.83 -6.83 20.28
C LEU A 124 10.13 -7.16 21.74
N ALA A 125 9.73 -6.29 22.67
CA ALA A 125 9.90 -6.54 24.09
C ALA A 125 8.98 -7.65 24.60
N ARG A 126 7.70 -7.66 24.15
CA ARG A 126 6.72 -8.64 24.60
C ARG A 126 7.02 -10.04 24.08
N TYR A 127 7.41 -10.16 22.82
CA TYR A 127 7.57 -11.45 22.15
C TYR A 127 9.04 -11.83 21.96
N HIS A 128 9.90 -11.37 22.86
CA HIS A 128 11.33 -11.59 22.75
C HIS A 128 11.67 -13.09 22.68
N ASP A 129 11.11 -13.86 23.62
CA ASP A 129 11.46 -15.27 23.79
C ASP A 129 10.88 -16.14 22.66
N GLU A 130 9.67 -15.83 22.19
CA GLU A 130 9.05 -16.53 21.08
C GLU A 130 9.78 -16.25 19.76
N LEU A 131 10.24 -15.01 19.54
CA LEU A 131 11.08 -14.70 18.38
C LEU A 131 12.43 -15.43 18.47
N ALA A 132 13.02 -15.53 19.67
CA ALA A 132 14.25 -16.29 19.87
C ALA A 132 14.07 -17.79 19.59
N GLN A 133 12.94 -18.39 19.99
CA GLN A 133 12.59 -19.79 19.67
C GLN A 133 12.47 -20.01 18.15
N LEU A 134 12.02 -19.01 17.40
CA LEU A 134 12.01 -19.03 15.93
C LEU A 134 13.38 -18.74 15.30
N ARG A 135 14.43 -18.59 16.12
CA ARG A 135 15.80 -18.21 15.70
C ARG A 135 15.84 -16.85 14.99
N ILE A 136 14.97 -15.93 15.39
CA ILE A 136 14.94 -14.56 14.87
C ILE A 136 15.69 -13.66 15.85
N PRO A 137 16.82 -13.05 15.45
CA PRO A 137 17.57 -12.16 16.33
C PRO A 137 16.80 -10.85 16.54
N ILE A 138 16.85 -10.28 17.75
CA ILE A 138 16.33 -8.94 18.02
C ILE A 138 17.46 -7.93 17.82
N ASP A 139 17.72 -7.65 16.54
CA ASP A 139 18.71 -6.67 16.10
C ASP A 139 18.03 -5.46 15.43
N PRO A 140 18.80 -4.42 15.02
CA PRO A 140 18.24 -3.28 14.31
C PRO A 140 17.52 -3.66 12.99
N TRP A 141 17.94 -4.72 12.30
CA TRP A 141 17.33 -5.14 11.04
C TRP A 141 15.97 -5.80 11.24
N THR A 142 15.84 -6.69 12.23
CA THR A 142 14.54 -7.26 12.64
C THR A 142 13.59 -6.17 13.09
N ARG A 143 14.08 -5.17 13.85
CA ARG A 143 13.26 -4.01 14.23
C ARG A 143 12.71 -3.28 13.00
N GLU A 144 13.52 -3.07 11.97
CA GLU A 144 13.06 -2.45 10.73
C GLU A 144 11.93 -3.25 10.06
N GLN A 145 12.03 -4.59 10.03
CA GLN A 145 10.99 -5.45 9.45
C GLN A 145 9.68 -5.43 10.26
N VAL A 146 9.76 -5.34 11.59
CA VAL A 146 8.55 -5.17 12.44
C VAL A 146 7.94 -3.78 12.25
N GLU A 147 8.77 -2.75 12.10
CA GLU A 147 8.33 -1.36 11.92
C GLU A 147 7.54 -1.15 10.63
N MET A 148 7.75 -1.97 9.60
CA MET A 148 6.96 -1.93 8.35
C MET A 148 5.46 -2.18 8.55
N ARG A 149 5.04 -2.76 9.68
CA ARG A 149 3.63 -2.98 10.04
C ARG A 149 3.22 -2.12 11.24
N LEU A 150 3.94 -2.25 12.36
CA LEU A 150 3.57 -1.60 13.63
C LEU A 150 4.11 -0.18 13.80
N GLY A 151 5.05 0.25 12.96
CA GLY A 151 5.63 1.60 13.02
C GLY A 151 5.63 2.32 11.67
N TYR A 152 4.70 1.93 10.77
CA TYR A 152 4.71 2.35 9.38
C TYR A 152 4.80 3.88 9.21
N ALA A 153 4.10 4.66 10.04
CA ALA A 153 4.16 6.11 9.98
C ALA A 153 5.56 6.69 10.26
N ARG A 154 6.27 6.15 11.24
CA ARG A 154 7.64 6.59 11.57
C ARG A 154 8.58 6.22 10.44
N ARG A 155 8.49 4.99 9.94
CA ARG A 155 9.31 4.51 8.84
C ARG A 155 9.07 5.33 7.57
N LEU A 156 7.81 5.52 7.16
CA LEU A 156 7.45 6.36 6.02
C LEU A 156 7.96 7.80 6.19
N ALA A 157 7.82 8.39 7.38
CA ALA A 157 8.32 9.74 7.63
C ALA A 157 9.85 9.84 7.46
N ARG A 158 10.62 8.82 7.90
CA ARG A 158 12.07 8.77 7.67
C ARG A 158 12.39 8.70 6.17
N GLN A 159 11.77 7.76 5.44
CA GLN A 159 11.99 7.62 4.00
C GLN A 159 11.63 8.91 3.23
N LEU A 160 10.52 9.56 3.60
CA LEU A 160 10.11 10.81 2.97
C LEU A 160 11.06 11.98 3.27
N ARG A 161 11.75 12.02 4.42
CA ARG A 161 12.76 13.06 4.67
C ARG A 161 13.91 12.98 3.67
N ASP A 162 14.32 11.77 3.33
CA ASP A 162 15.43 11.54 2.38
C ASP A 162 14.99 11.70 0.92
N VAL A 163 13.71 11.44 0.64
CA VAL A 163 13.14 11.47 -0.72
C VAL A 163 12.62 12.86 -1.12
N LYS A 164 12.10 13.67 -0.18
CA LYS A 164 11.54 15.01 -0.49
C LYS A 164 12.50 15.94 -1.25
N PRO A 165 13.79 16.07 -0.89
CA PRO A 165 14.73 16.88 -1.67
C PRO A 165 14.88 16.37 -3.12
N LYS A 166 14.89 15.04 -3.30
CA LYS A 166 14.97 14.41 -4.63
C LYS A 166 13.70 14.64 -5.44
N LEU A 167 12.53 14.63 -4.80
CA LEU A 167 11.25 15.00 -5.43
C LEU A 167 11.28 16.44 -5.93
N ALA A 168 11.77 17.38 -5.11
CA ALA A 168 11.88 18.78 -5.51
C ALA A 168 12.79 18.95 -6.73
N ALA A 169 13.93 18.25 -6.79
CA ALA A 169 14.83 18.23 -7.94
C ALA A 169 14.18 17.63 -9.22
N LEU A 170 13.13 16.83 -9.07
CA LEU A 170 12.32 16.30 -10.17
C LEU A 170 11.11 17.20 -10.53
N GLY A 171 11.02 18.40 -9.95
CA GLY A 171 9.90 19.32 -10.16
C GLY A 171 8.62 18.94 -9.40
N VAL A 172 8.69 17.99 -8.47
CA VAL A 172 7.54 17.52 -7.69
C VAL A 172 7.41 18.33 -6.40
N LYS A 173 6.30 19.08 -6.29
CA LYS A 173 5.93 19.77 -5.05
C LYS A 173 5.23 18.81 -4.09
N TRP A 174 5.91 18.42 -3.01
CA TRP A 174 5.31 17.59 -1.97
C TRP A 174 4.34 18.39 -1.09
N MET A 175 3.12 17.90 -0.94
CA MET A 175 2.09 18.52 -0.10
C MET A 175 1.83 17.69 1.17
N PRO A 176 1.54 18.31 2.33
CA PRO A 176 1.32 17.57 3.59
C PRO A 176 0.23 16.50 3.52
N TRP A 177 -0.83 16.74 2.74
CA TRP A 177 -1.94 15.79 2.58
C TRP A 177 -1.52 14.49 1.90
N MET A 178 -0.50 14.51 1.03
CA MET A 178 -0.01 13.33 0.30
C MET A 178 0.44 12.25 1.28
N GLN A 179 1.24 12.62 2.29
CA GLN A 179 1.65 11.69 3.34
C GLN A 179 0.47 11.18 4.16
N ARG A 180 -0.52 12.03 4.46
CA ARG A 180 -1.66 11.63 5.28
C ARG A 180 -2.56 10.61 4.57
N VAL A 181 -2.75 10.77 3.26
CA VAL A 181 -3.44 9.79 2.39
C VAL A 181 -2.76 8.42 2.49
N MET A 182 -1.44 8.36 2.35
CA MET A 182 -0.67 7.10 2.43
C MET A 182 -0.74 6.40 3.80
N LEU A 183 -1.11 7.14 4.86
CA LEU A 183 -1.18 6.61 6.23
C LEU A 183 -2.57 6.17 6.65
N TYR A 184 -3.60 6.49 5.86
CA TYR A 184 -5.00 6.39 6.28
C TYR A 184 -5.38 4.98 6.73
N TYR A 185 -4.92 3.94 6.04
CA TYR A 185 -5.25 2.56 6.41
C TYR A 185 -4.78 2.17 7.82
N TYR A 186 -3.59 2.63 8.20
CA TYR A 186 -2.98 2.32 9.50
C TYR A 186 -3.39 3.31 10.60
N TYR A 187 -3.70 4.54 10.21
CA TYR A 187 -3.93 5.68 11.10
C TYR A 187 -5.09 6.56 10.61
N PRO A 188 -6.32 6.03 10.52
CA PRO A 188 -7.45 6.78 9.98
C PRO A 188 -7.74 8.04 10.79
N GLU A 189 -7.38 8.06 12.07
CA GLU A 189 -7.52 9.21 12.95
C GLU A 189 -6.77 10.46 12.46
N LYS A 190 -5.71 10.30 11.63
CA LYS A 190 -4.91 11.42 11.10
C LYS A 190 -5.63 12.26 10.05
N LEU A 191 -6.76 11.79 9.54
CA LEU A 191 -7.59 12.52 8.58
C LEU A 191 -8.89 13.07 9.19
N LYS A 192 -9.11 12.96 10.51
CA LYS A 192 -10.33 13.46 11.18
C LYS A 192 -10.63 14.93 10.90
N THR A 193 -9.59 15.76 10.79
CA THR A 193 -9.70 17.21 10.54
C THR A 193 -9.28 17.61 9.13
N ALA A 194 -9.06 16.64 8.24
CA ALA A 194 -8.67 16.92 6.87
C ALA A 194 -9.90 17.33 6.03
N PRO A 195 -9.70 18.12 4.96
CA PRO A 195 -10.76 18.37 3.99
C PRO A 195 -11.35 17.05 3.46
N ALA A 196 -12.67 17.03 3.21
CA ALA A 196 -13.39 15.83 2.77
C ALA A 196 -12.74 15.17 1.54
N TRP A 197 -12.28 15.97 0.57
CA TRP A 197 -11.60 15.45 -0.62
C TRP A 197 -10.27 14.73 -0.32
N VAL A 198 -9.56 15.09 0.75
CA VAL A 198 -8.32 14.38 1.15
C VAL A 198 -8.67 13.01 1.70
N ARG A 199 -9.75 12.92 2.49
CA ARG A 199 -10.26 11.65 3.00
C ARG A 199 -10.76 10.78 1.86
N GLU A 200 -11.52 11.32 0.91
CA GLU A 200 -12.00 10.61 -0.28
C GLU A 200 -10.82 10.00 -1.08
N LEU A 201 -9.75 10.77 -1.33
CA LEU A 201 -8.54 10.23 -1.97
C LEU A 201 -7.85 9.14 -1.14
N ALA A 202 -7.89 9.22 0.19
CA ALA A 202 -7.31 8.20 1.04
C ALA A 202 -8.12 6.90 1.04
N GLU A 203 -9.45 7.01 1.00
CA GLU A 203 -10.36 5.89 0.82
C GLU A 203 -10.15 5.23 -0.55
N VAL A 204 -10.00 6.02 -1.62
CA VAL A 204 -9.67 5.50 -2.95
C VAL A 204 -8.38 4.69 -2.92
N LEU A 205 -7.32 5.21 -2.31
CA LEU A 205 -6.05 4.50 -2.19
C LEU A 205 -6.23 3.15 -1.48
N VAL A 206 -6.94 3.14 -0.35
CA VAL A 206 -7.23 1.88 0.38
C VAL A 206 -8.02 0.91 -0.49
N ALA A 207 -9.10 1.38 -1.12
CA ALA A 207 -9.96 0.54 -1.93
C ALA A 207 -9.19 -0.10 -3.10
N CYS A 208 -8.43 0.70 -3.86
CA CYS A 208 -7.62 0.21 -4.97
C CYS A 208 -6.45 -0.69 -4.51
N GLU A 209 -5.79 -0.38 -3.40
CA GLU A 209 -4.71 -1.22 -2.86
C GLU A 209 -5.22 -2.60 -2.45
N GLN A 210 -6.37 -2.67 -1.77
CA GLN A 210 -6.96 -3.96 -1.39
C GLN A 210 -7.44 -4.73 -2.61
N PHE A 211 -8.10 -4.06 -3.56
CA PHE A 211 -8.59 -4.71 -4.77
C PHE A 211 -7.44 -5.29 -5.61
N GLU A 212 -6.35 -4.53 -5.81
CA GLU A 212 -5.15 -5.03 -6.51
C GLU A 212 -4.54 -6.20 -5.73
N ALA A 213 -4.34 -6.05 -4.42
CA ALA A 213 -3.68 -7.06 -3.60
C ALA A 213 -4.46 -8.37 -3.48
N TYR A 214 -5.78 -8.35 -3.61
CA TYR A 214 -6.62 -9.55 -3.66
C TYR A 214 -6.66 -10.19 -5.05
N SER A 215 -6.31 -9.43 -6.09
CA SER A 215 -6.31 -9.88 -7.47
C SER A 215 -4.91 -10.24 -8.00
N ASN A 216 -3.87 -10.02 -7.18
CA ASN A 216 -2.46 -10.19 -7.53
C ASN A 216 -1.91 -11.53 -7.01
N ARG A 217 -1.48 -12.39 -7.94
CA ARG A 217 -1.05 -13.75 -7.65
C ARG A 217 0.28 -13.85 -6.94
N GLU A 218 1.23 -12.95 -7.25
CA GLU A 218 2.53 -12.89 -6.57
C GLU A 218 2.36 -12.46 -5.11
N ARG A 219 1.59 -11.39 -4.85
CA ARG A 219 1.33 -10.95 -3.46
C ARG A 219 0.46 -11.92 -2.67
N GLY A 220 -0.50 -12.57 -3.32
CA GLY A 220 -1.33 -13.62 -2.73
C GLY A 220 -0.48 -14.74 -2.12
N ARG A 221 0.53 -15.20 -2.87
CA ARG A 221 1.51 -16.20 -2.44
C ARG A 221 2.47 -15.67 -1.37
N ASP A 222 3.07 -14.51 -1.58
CA ASP A 222 4.18 -14.02 -0.75
C ASP A 222 3.75 -13.48 0.62
N TYR A 223 2.57 -12.87 0.74
CA TYR A 223 2.11 -12.25 2.01
C TYR A 223 0.95 -12.95 2.68
N TYR A 224 0.06 -13.56 1.91
CA TYR A 224 -1.24 -13.99 2.40
C TYR A 224 -1.41 -15.50 2.40
N THR A 225 -0.42 -16.24 1.87
CA THR A 225 -0.45 -17.69 1.66
C THR A 225 -1.76 -18.14 1.00
N ARG A 226 -2.23 -17.39 0.00
CA ARG A 226 -3.45 -17.66 -0.76
C ARG A 226 -3.11 -18.46 -2.03
N ASN A 227 -4.01 -19.39 -2.38
CA ASN A 227 -3.80 -20.33 -3.49
C ASN A 227 -4.62 -19.97 -4.75
N LYS A 228 -5.58 -19.04 -4.65
CA LYS A 228 -6.43 -18.56 -5.75
C LYS A 228 -6.83 -17.10 -5.51
N GLU A 229 -6.84 -16.28 -6.56
CA GLU A 229 -7.30 -14.90 -6.54
C GLU A 229 -8.75 -14.86 -7.05
N GLN A 230 -9.70 -14.44 -6.21
CA GLN A 230 -11.11 -14.30 -6.60
C GLN A 230 -11.58 -12.86 -6.39
N LEU A 231 -12.19 -12.26 -7.43
CA LEU A 231 -12.75 -10.91 -7.33
C LEU A 231 -13.85 -10.81 -6.26
N SER A 232 -14.62 -11.87 -6.05
CA SER A 232 -15.61 -11.96 -4.98
C SER A 232 -15.01 -11.78 -3.58
N GLU A 233 -13.81 -12.32 -3.33
CA GLU A 233 -13.09 -12.13 -2.06
C GLU A 233 -12.59 -10.68 -1.91
N ALA A 234 -12.17 -10.05 -3.02
CA ALA A 234 -11.78 -8.65 -3.04
C ALA A 234 -12.97 -7.75 -2.64
N PHE A 235 -14.12 -7.93 -3.28
CA PHE A 235 -15.33 -7.16 -2.97
C PHE A 235 -15.87 -7.45 -1.57
N ALA A 236 -15.89 -8.70 -1.12
CA ALA A 236 -16.29 -9.05 0.24
C ALA A 236 -15.39 -8.35 1.29
N TYR A 237 -14.09 -8.22 1.02
CA TYR A 237 -13.20 -7.48 1.90
C TYR A 237 -13.46 -5.97 1.89
N LEU A 238 -13.71 -5.38 0.72
CA LEU A 238 -14.07 -3.96 0.61
C LEU A 238 -15.40 -3.66 1.33
N GLU A 239 -16.37 -4.56 1.26
CA GLU A 239 -17.64 -4.46 1.99
C GLU A 239 -17.43 -4.49 3.51
N LYS A 240 -16.52 -5.33 3.99
CA LYS A 240 -16.11 -5.31 5.40
C LYS A 240 -15.52 -3.94 5.78
N LEU A 241 -14.63 -3.37 4.96
CA LEU A 241 -14.04 -2.06 5.22
C LEU A 241 -15.07 -0.92 5.21
N ARG A 242 -16.11 -1.05 4.38
CA ARG A 242 -17.27 -0.16 4.42
C ARG A 242 -18.01 -0.26 5.75
N GLY A 243 -18.31 -1.48 6.22
CA GLY A 243 -18.93 -1.71 7.53
C GLY A 243 -18.10 -1.15 8.70
N GLU A 244 -16.77 -1.15 8.59
CA GLU A 244 -15.83 -0.56 9.54
C GLU A 244 -15.69 0.97 9.41
N GLN A 245 -16.46 1.61 8.51
CA GLN A 245 -16.40 3.05 8.19
C GLN A 245 -15.03 3.53 7.70
N ILE A 246 -14.22 2.61 7.16
CA ILE A 246 -12.95 2.93 6.50
C ILE A 246 -13.21 3.40 5.07
N LEU A 247 -14.20 2.83 4.38
CA LEU A 247 -14.61 3.24 3.03
C LEU A 247 -16.03 3.81 3.05
N SER A 248 -16.27 4.88 2.30
CA SER A 248 -17.61 5.38 2.01
C SER A 248 -18.29 4.60 0.88
N ASP A 249 -19.63 4.60 0.86
CA ASP A 249 -20.43 4.03 -0.24
C ASP A 249 -20.02 4.61 -1.59
N ARG A 250 -19.78 5.93 -1.63
CA ARG A 250 -19.42 6.66 -2.85
C ARG A 250 -18.12 6.12 -3.47
N VAL A 251 -17.08 5.89 -2.67
CA VAL A 251 -15.80 5.35 -3.15
C VAL A 251 -15.95 3.90 -3.59
N LEU A 252 -16.67 3.08 -2.82
CA LEU A 252 -16.90 1.68 -3.17
C LEU A 252 -17.67 1.54 -4.49
N GLN A 253 -18.77 2.30 -4.64
CA GLN A 253 -19.56 2.32 -5.88
C GLN A 253 -18.73 2.75 -7.09
N ALA A 254 -17.90 3.80 -6.95
CA ALA A 254 -17.04 4.24 -8.03
C ALA A 254 -16.01 3.17 -8.44
N LEU A 255 -15.46 2.42 -7.48
CA LEU A 255 -14.57 1.30 -7.77
C LEU A 255 -15.31 0.16 -8.47
N CYS A 256 -16.49 -0.23 -7.98
CA CYS A 256 -17.30 -1.30 -8.59
C CYS A 256 -17.70 -0.95 -10.02
N GLN A 257 -18.13 0.28 -10.28
CA GLN A 257 -18.46 0.73 -11.65
C GLN A 257 -17.24 0.68 -12.57
N SER A 258 -16.08 1.15 -12.13
CA SER A 258 -14.86 1.05 -12.93
C SER A 258 -14.43 -0.40 -13.18
N ALA A 259 -14.62 -1.30 -12.21
CA ALA A 259 -14.38 -2.72 -12.42
C ALA A 259 -15.35 -3.32 -13.46
N ALA A 260 -16.65 -3.08 -13.32
CA ALA A 260 -17.68 -3.59 -14.22
C ALA A 260 -17.58 -3.04 -15.65
N GLU A 261 -17.08 -1.82 -15.82
CA GLU A 261 -16.79 -1.22 -17.13
C GLU A 261 -15.47 -1.71 -17.74
N GLY A 262 -14.74 -2.61 -17.07
CA GLY A 262 -13.48 -3.18 -17.55
C GLY A 262 -12.30 -2.22 -17.50
N ASP A 263 -12.37 -1.14 -16.71
CA ASP A 263 -11.26 -0.17 -16.59
C ASP A 263 -9.98 -0.81 -16.03
N PHE A 264 -10.13 -1.92 -15.30
CA PHE A 264 -9.04 -2.62 -14.61
C PHE A 264 -8.60 -3.91 -15.29
N ASP A 265 -9.28 -4.40 -16.33
CA ASP A 265 -9.03 -5.73 -16.91
C ASP A 265 -7.56 -5.95 -17.30
N ARG A 266 -6.97 -4.95 -17.95
CA ARG A 266 -5.55 -4.97 -18.33
C ARG A 266 -4.64 -4.97 -17.12
N ILE A 267 -4.94 -4.15 -16.10
CA ILE A 267 -4.17 -4.07 -14.86
C ILE A 267 -4.22 -5.41 -14.11
N LEU A 268 -5.40 -6.02 -14.04
CA LEU A 268 -5.61 -7.30 -13.36
C LEU A 268 -4.94 -8.45 -14.11
N THR A 269 -5.03 -8.46 -15.45
CA THR A 269 -4.30 -9.41 -16.29
C THR A 269 -2.78 -9.28 -16.07
N GLU A 270 -2.25 -8.06 -16.05
CA GLU A 270 -0.84 -7.78 -15.71
C GLU A 270 -0.47 -8.26 -14.30
N ALA A 271 -1.38 -8.15 -13.32
CA ALA A 271 -1.15 -8.58 -11.93
C ALA A 271 -1.18 -10.11 -11.75
N ARG A 272 -1.93 -10.82 -12.60
CA ARG A 272 -2.11 -12.28 -12.53
C ARG A 272 -1.14 -13.06 -13.43
N GLY A 273 -0.64 -12.41 -14.47
CA GLY A 273 0.16 -13.05 -15.53
C GLY A 273 -0.65 -13.98 -16.45
N VAL A 274 -1.99 -13.98 -16.31
CA VAL A 274 -2.93 -14.77 -17.11
C VAL A 274 -4.18 -13.93 -17.41
N ALA A 275 -4.86 -14.25 -18.51
CA ALA A 275 -6.11 -13.59 -18.88
C ALA A 275 -7.20 -13.83 -17.82
N LEU A 276 -8.07 -12.83 -17.63
CA LEU A 276 -9.27 -12.96 -16.81
C LEU A 276 -10.26 -13.91 -17.46
N SER A 277 -10.98 -14.69 -16.64
CA SER A 277 -12.08 -15.52 -17.15
C SER A 277 -13.30 -14.68 -17.49
N SER A 278 -14.18 -15.20 -18.35
CA SER A 278 -15.43 -14.51 -18.75
C SER A 278 -16.40 -14.26 -17.59
N ALA A 279 -16.24 -14.96 -16.46
CA ALA A 279 -17.02 -14.73 -15.25
C ALA A 279 -16.49 -13.52 -14.45
N GLU A 280 -15.21 -13.20 -14.61
CA GLU A 280 -14.53 -12.13 -13.88
C GLU A 280 -14.57 -10.79 -14.63
N THR A 281 -14.66 -10.83 -15.95
CA THR A 281 -14.90 -9.62 -16.77
C THR A 281 -16.35 -9.13 -16.73
N LYS A 282 -17.25 -9.89 -16.09
CA LYS A 282 -18.69 -9.56 -15.95
C LYS A 282 -19.08 -9.08 -14.55
N TYR A 283 -18.12 -9.02 -13.62
CA TYR A 283 -18.33 -8.60 -12.24
C TYR A 283 -18.30 -7.08 -12.11
#